data_AF-A0A1F9XAD3-F1
#
_entry.id   AF-A0A1F9XAD3-F1
#
_cell.length_a   1.000
_cell.length_b   1.000
_cell.length_c   1.000
_cell.angle_alpha   90.00
_cell.angle_beta   90.00
_cell.angle_gamma   90.00
#
_symmetry.space_group_name_H-M   'P 1'
#
loop_
_entity.id
_entity.type
_entity.pdbx_description
1 polymer ?
#
loop_
_entity_poly.entity_id
_entity_poly.type
_entity_poly.pdbx_seq_one_letter_code
_entity_poly.pdbx_strand_id
1 'polypeptide(L)' 'MNSEQIIETLLLWNFWERKIDTGILRKQYLGKLEKYVLTDEIVALTGVRRAGKSTILLQLLARLL' A
#
# COMPACT_ATOMS: atom_id res chain seq x y z
N MET A 1 -7.41 -6.13 -32.68
CA MET A 1 -7.64 -5.88 -31.23
C MET A 1 -7.52 -4.38 -31.04
N ASN A 2 -8.61 -3.72 -30.63
CA ASN A 2 -8.63 -2.27 -30.44
C ASN A 2 -7.90 -1.93 -29.11
N SER A 3 -7.15 -0.83 -29.07
CA SER A 3 -6.44 -0.36 -27.88
C SER A 3 -7.37 -0.20 -26.67
N GLU A 4 -8.62 0.22 -26.89
CA GLU A 4 -9.64 0.34 -25.83
C GLU A 4 -9.93 -0.99 -25.15
N GLN A 5 -10.09 -2.08 -25.92
CA GLN A 5 -10.33 -3.42 -25.37
C GLN A 5 -9.15 -3.93 -24.55
N ILE A 6 -7.92 -3.54 -24.92
CA ILE A 6 -6.72 -3.86 -24.16
C ILE A 6 -6.77 -3.16 -22.81
N ILE A 7 -7.09 -1.86 -22.80
CA ILE A 7 -7.19 -1.07 -21.56
C ILE A 7 -8.32 -1.60 -20.67
N GLU A 8 -9.51 -1.89 -21.20
CA GLU A 8 -10.60 -2.48 -20.42
C GLU A 8 -10.20 -3.79 -19.75
N THR A 9 -9.50 -4.66 -20.51
CA THR A 9 -8.97 -5.91 -19.96
C THR A 9 -7.97 -5.61 -18.84
N LEU A 10 -7.04 -4.69 -19.05
CA LEU A 10 -6.03 -4.34 -18.04
C LEU A 10 -6.66 -3.71 -16.78
N LEU A 11 -7.69 -2.88 -16.92
CA LEU A 11 -8.41 -2.29 -15.79
C LEU A 11 -9.12 -3.33 -14.92
N LEU A 12 -9.43 -4.50 -15.46
CA LEU A 12 -10.03 -5.58 -14.68
C LEU A 12 -9.02 -6.18 -13.67
N TRP A 13 -7.76 -6.28 -14.08
CA TRP A 13 -6.67 -6.92 -13.34
C TRP A 13 -5.78 -5.94 -12.55
N ASN A 14 -5.80 -4.66 -12.89
CA ASN A 14 -4.98 -3.64 -12.27
C ASN A 14 -5.79 -2.74 -11.32
N PHE A 15 -5.08 -2.07 -10.42
CA PHE A 15 -5.66 -1.17 -9.42
C PHE A 15 -5.72 0.30 -9.87
N TRP A 16 -5.44 0.59 -11.15
CA TRP A 16 -5.18 1.96 -11.64
C TRP A 16 -6.30 2.96 -11.33
N GLU A 17 -7.56 2.54 -11.42
CA GLU A 17 -8.74 3.39 -11.16
C GLU A 17 -9.54 2.93 -9.92
N ARG A 18 -8.92 2.14 -9.04
CA ARG A 18 -9.59 1.60 -7.85
C ARG A 18 -8.98 2.18 -6.59
N LYS A 19 -9.80 2.31 -5.54
CA LYS A 19 -9.26 2.57 -4.20
C LYS A 19 -8.36 1.40 -3.81
N ILE A 20 -7.15 1.73 -3.36
CA ILE A 20 -6.20 0.73 -2.88
C ILE A 20 -6.78 0.12 -1.59
N ASP A 21 -6.93 -1.19 -1.57
CA ASP A 21 -7.30 -1.91 -0.35
C ASP A 21 -6.14 -1.87 0.65
N THR A 22 -6.36 -1.19 1.77
CA THR A 22 -5.39 -1.08 2.86
C THR A 22 -5.55 -2.16 3.92
N GLY A 23 -6.53 -3.06 3.80
CA GLY A 23 -6.82 -4.12 4.75
C GLY A 23 -7.26 -3.61 6.14
N ILE A 24 -7.12 -4.47 7.16
CA ILE A 24 -7.55 -4.17 8.53
C ILE A 24 -6.58 -3.20 9.22
N LEU A 25 -7.10 -2.12 9.79
CA LEU A 25 -6.32 -1.08 10.45
C LEU A 25 -5.50 -1.63 11.63
N ARG A 26 -4.18 -1.43 11.58
CA ARG A 26 -3.23 -1.85 12.63
C ARG A 26 -2.70 -0.64 13.43
N LYS A 27 -3.60 0.04 14.15
CA LYS A 27 -3.35 1.34 14.83
C LYS A 27 -2.01 1.41 15.57
N GLN A 28 -1.69 0.40 16.39
CA GLN A 28 -0.46 0.41 17.20
C GLN A 28 0.81 0.40 16.35
N TYR A 29 0.86 -0.42 15.30
CA TYR A 29 2.02 -0.50 14.42
C TYR A 29 2.09 0.71 13.48
N LEU A 30 0.95 1.19 13.01
CA LEU A 30 0.87 2.34 12.14
C LEU A 30 1.36 3.61 12.84
N GLY A 31 0.96 3.83 14.10
CA GLY A 31 1.45 4.96 14.90
C GLY A 31 2.95 4.89 15.23
N LYS A 32 3.59 3.70 15.17
CA LYS A 32 5.05 3.59 15.25
C LYS A 32 5.70 4.01 13.93
N LEU A 33 5.15 3.53 12.80
CA LEU A 33 5.66 3.86 11.46
C LEU A 33 5.54 5.36 11.15
N GLU A 34 4.46 6.02 11.58
CA GLU A 34 4.28 7.47 11.42
C GLU A 34 5.39 8.28 12.11
N LYS A 35 5.97 7.78 13.21
CA LYS A 35 7.10 8.46 13.86
C LYS A 35 8.39 8.30 13.06
N TYR A 36 8.60 7.11 12.50
CA TYR A 36 9.80 6.81 11.71
C TYR A 36 9.78 7.48 10.34
N VAL A 37 8.61 7.66 9.72
CA VAL A 37 8.52 8.31 8.39
C VAL A 37 8.81 9.81 8.42
N LEU A 38 8.78 10.43 9.62
CA LEU A 38 9.10 11.85 9.81
C LEU A 38 10.60 12.12 9.95
N THR A 39 11.43 11.09 9.98
CA THR A 39 12.89 11.22 10.04
C THR A 39 13.49 11.17 8.64
N ASP A 40 14.64 11.81 8.42
CA ASP A 40 15.42 11.72 7.17
C ASP A 40 16.22 10.41 7.03
N GLU A 41 15.86 9.38 7.83
CA GLU A 41 16.56 8.10 7.91
C GLU A 41 15.92 7.01 7.05
N ILE A 42 16.72 6.05 6.60
CA ILE A 42 16.21 4.86 5.90
C ILE A 42 15.66 3.87 6.93
N VAL A 43 14.36 3.55 6.82
CA VAL A 43 13.67 2.64 7.74
C VAL A 43 13.34 1.31 7.05
N ALA A 44 13.81 0.20 7.62
CA ALA A 44 13.53 -1.14 7.11
C ALA A 44 12.44 -1.87 7.93
N LEU A 45 11.34 -2.26 7.28
CA LEU A 45 10.29 -3.09 7.88
C LEU A 45 10.53 -4.58 7.60
N THR A 46 10.92 -5.33 8.63
CA THR A 46 11.25 -6.76 8.52
C THR A 46 10.17 -7.66 9.15
N GLY A 47 10.22 -8.97 8.87
CA GLY A 47 9.30 -9.98 9.43
C GLY A 47 8.96 -11.11 8.45
N VAL A 48 8.20 -12.11 8.90
CA VAL A 48 7.89 -13.32 8.11
C VAL A 48 7.03 -13.04 6.87
N ARG A 49 7.08 -13.94 5.87
CA ARG A 49 6.24 -13.89 4.67
C ARG A 49 4.76 -13.85 5.08
N ARG A 50 3.95 -13.06 4.38
CA ARG A 50 2.51 -12.83 4.65
C ARG A 50 2.16 -12.23 6.02
N ALA A 51 3.11 -11.64 6.75
CA ALA A 51 2.82 -10.90 7.99
C ALA A 51 2.06 -9.57 7.80
N GLY A 52 1.78 -9.14 6.56
CA GLY A 52 1.09 -7.87 6.27
C GLY A 52 2.01 -6.65 6.23
N LYS A 53 3.31 -6.83 5.99
CA LYS A 53 4.29 -5.74 5.87
C LYS A 53 3.94 -4.75 4.75
N SER A 54 3.64 -5.26 3.55
CA SER A 54 3.19 -4.41 2.44
C SER A 54 1.85 -3.73 2.76
N THR A 55 0.92 -4.46 3.37
CA THR A 55 -0.41 -3.93 3.75
C THR A 55 -0.32 -2.75 4.72
N ILE A 56 0.54 -2.82 5.74
CA ILE A 56 0.70 -1.69 6.67
C ILE A 56 1.43 -0.51 6.05
N LEU A 57 2.34 -0.73 5.11
CA LEU A 57 2.95 0.35 4.33
C LEU A 57 1.92 1.04 3.43
N LEU A 58 0.97 0.29 2.83
CA LEU A 58 -0.16 0.88 2.11
C LEU A 58 -1.05 1.73 3.03
N GLN A 59 -1.32 1.28 4.27
CA GLN A 59 -2.03 2.08 5.27
C GLN A 59 -1.31 3.39 5.60
N LEU A 60 0.03 3.35 5.69
CA LEU A 60 0.85 4.54 5.93
C LEU A 60 0.78 5.50 4.73
N LEU A 61 0.98 5.00 3.51
CA LEU A 61 0.89 5.81 2.29
C LEU A 61 -0.47 6.48 2.14
N ALA A 62 -1.56 5.76 2.44
CA ALA A 62 -2.91 6.31 2.41
C ALA A 62 -3.17 7.42 3.44
N ARG A 63 -2.28 7.64 4.42
CA ARG A 63 -2.34 8.77 5.37
C ARG A 63 -1.45 9.95 4.99
N LEU A 64 -0.51 9.74 4.06
CA LEU A 64 0.43 10.77 3.60
C LEU A 64 -0.03 11.46 2.32
N LEU A 65 -0.91 10.82 1.55
CA LEU A 65 -1.64 11.38 0.41
C LEU A 65 -2.92 12.06 0.87
#